data_AF-A0AAD7M5G9-F1
#
_entry.id   AF-A0AAD7M5G9-F1
#
_cell.length_a   1.000
_cell.length_b   1.000
_cell.length_c   1.000
_cell.angle_alpha   90.00
_cell.angle_beta   90.00
_cell.angle_gamma   90.00
#
_symmetry.space_group_name_H-M   'P 1'
#
loop_
_entity.id
_entity.type
_entity.pdbx_description
1 polymer ?
#
loop_
_entity_poly.entity_id
_entity_poly.type
_entity_poly.pdbx_seq_one_letter_code
_entity_poly.pdbx_strand_id
1 'polypeptide(L)'
;MYIVGRSGAECETRWLNYEDTLSNKNPWMSEEDKILLLIVEEKGISNWFDISISMSTNRTPFQCLARYQRSLNISMLNREWTEEEDAKLRSAVAAFGESNGWNKSLHPERKGGFTPDEDKRLKVAVLLFGRRWNKIAQFVPSRTQAQCRDRYVNCLDPSLKWGGWTEEEDLALKAAIAKHRYCWSKVSEDVPPRTDSQCRKRWMVLFPDQVPLLQAARKMKKASLISHFVDRVRTSCTLSR
;
A
#
# COMPACT_ATOMS: atom_id res chain seq x y z
N MET A 1 -34.39 7.40 -7.99
CA MET A 1 -33.96 6.04 -7.62
C MET A 1 -32.95 6.15 -6.48
N TYR A 2 -33.13 5.41 -5.39
CA TYR A 2 -32.23 5.42 -4.22
C TYR A 2 -31.34 4.19 -4.23
N ILE A 3 -30.04 4.36 -3.92
CA ILE A 3 -29.11 3.25 -3.75
C ILE A 3 -29.26 2.76 -2.31
N VAL A 4 -29.85 1.57 -2.12
CA VAL A 4 -30.08 0.98 -0.80
C VAL A 4 -28.75 0.81 -0.06
N GLY A 5 -28.66 1.37 1.16
CA GLY A 5 -27.48 1.28 2.02
C GLY A 5 -26.40 2.34 1.79
N ARG A 6 -26.67 3.39 1.00
CA ARG A 6 -25.77 4.53 0.81
C ARG A 6 -26.50 5.86 1.00
N SER A 7 -25.85 6.79 1.69
CA SER A 7 -26.34 8.16 1.83
C SER A 7 -26.19 8.93 0.52
N GLY A 8 -27.02 9.96 0.31
CA GLY A 8 -26.93 10.82 -0.87
C GLY A 8 -25.55 11.46 -1.03
N ALA A 9 -24.93 11.88 0.07
CA ALA A 9 -23.59 12.44 0.10
C ALA A 9 -22.49 11.42 -0.34
N GLU A 10 -22.62 10.15 0.04
CA GLU A 10 -21.70 9.10 -0.42
C GLU A 10 -21.86 8.83 -1.93
N CYS A 11 -23.09 8.84 -2.43
CA CYS A 11 -23.38 8.67 -3.85
C CYS A 11 -22.84 9.84 -4.67
N GLU A 12 -23.05 11.07 -4.21
CA GLU A 12 -22.54 12.30 -4.82
C GLU A 12 -21.01 12.32 -4.84
N THR A 13 -20.38 12.02 -3.71
CA THR A 13 -18.91 11.93 -3.61
C THR A 13 -18.33 10.86 -4.52
N ARG A 14 -18.99 9.69 -4.64
CA ARG A 14 -18.56 8.62 -5.54
C ARG A 14 -18.71 9.02 -7.00
N TRP A 15 -19.82 9.67 -7.37
CA TRP A 15 -20.06 10.14 -8.72
C TRP A 15 -19.03 11.18 -9.15
N LEU A 16 -18.90 12.27 -8.38
CA LEU A 16 -18.03 13.40 -8.68
C LEU A 16 -16.54 13.04 -8.71
N ASN A 17 -16.10 12.00 -7.99
CA ASN A 17 -14.68 11.64 -7.93
C ASN A 17 -14.27 10.49 -8.87
N TYR A 18 -15.20 9.65 -9.32
CA TYR A 18 -14.86 8.41 -10.03
C TYR A 18 -15.70 8.10 -11.27
N GLU A 19 -16.98 8.47 -11.28
CA GLU A 19 -17.92 8.10 -12.34
C GLU A 19 -18.25 9.26 -13.29
N ASP A 20 -17.91 10.51 -12.93
CA ASP A 20 -18.14 11.66 -13.81
C ASP A 20 -17.31 11.52 -15.10
N THR A 21 -18.03 11.30 -16.20
CA THR A 21 -17.48 11.11 -17.55
C THR A 21 -16.83 12.38 -18.11
N LEU A 22 -17.08 13.54 -17.52
CA LEU A 22 -16.50 14.83 -17.90
C LEU A 22 -15.21 15.17 -17.15
N SER A 23 -14.82 14.34 -16.18
CA SER A 23 -13.60 14.54 -15.39
C SER A 23 -12.33 14.37 -16.22
N ASN A 24 -11.42 15.34 -16.12
CA ASN A 24 -10.15 15.33 -16.82
C ASN A 24 -9.19 14.31 -16.17
N LYS A 25 -8.89 13.23 -16.91
CA LYS A 25 -7.97 12.14 -16.49
C LYS A 25 -6.57 12.27 -17.09
N ASN A 26 -6.30 13.36 -17.82
CA ASN A 26 -5.00 13.59 -18.45
C ASN A 26 -3.92 13.88 -17.40
N PRO A 27 -2.62 13.77 -17.73
CA PRO A 27 -1.54 14.19 -16.85
C PRO A 27 -1.69 15.65 -16.39
N TRP A 28 -1.20 16.00 -15.20
CA TRP A 28 -1.16 17.38 -14.70
C TRP A 28 -0.16 18.21 -15.49
N MET A 29 -0.58 19.38 -15.97
CA MET A 29 0.28 20.34 -16.67
C MET A 29 0.90 21.33 -15.68
N SER A 30 2.09 21.85 -15.99
CA SER A 30 2.77 22.83 -15.14
C SER A 30 1.96 24.10 -14.90
N GLU A 31 1.13 24.51 -15.86
CA GLU A 31 0.23 25.66 -15.71
C GLU A 31 -0.93 25.35 -14.76
N GLU A 32 -1.47 24.12 -14.81
CA GLU A 32 -2.49 23.68 -13.84
C GLU A 32 -1.92 23.65 -12.41
N ASP A 33 -0.65 23.25 -12.24
CA ASP A 33 0.01 23.24 -10.93
C ASP A 33 0.21 24.66 -10.37
N LYS A 34 0.56 25.65 -11.20
CA LYS A 34 0.66 27.06 -10.79
C LYS A 34 -0.70 27.62 -10.38
N ILE A 35 -1.74 27.36 -11.18
CA ILE A 35 -3.11 27.78 -10.89
C ILE A 35 -3.57 27.15 -9.57
N LEU A 36 -3.32 25.86 -9.36
CA LEU A 36 -3.66 25.16 -8.12
C LEU A 36 -2.96 25.77 -6.90
N LEU A 37 -1.67 26.08 -7.01
CA LEU A 37 -0.89 26.71 -5.94
C LEU A 37 -1.43 28.11 -5.60
N LEU A 38 -1.70 28.93 -6.60
CA LEU A 38 -2.19 30.30 -6.44
C LEU A 38 -3.56 30.32 -5.75
N ILE A 39 -4.48 29.44 -6.17
CA ILE A 39 -5.80 29.36 -5.54
C ILE A 39 -5.70 28.85 -4.10
N VAL A 40 -4.79 27.91 -3.81
CA VAL A 40 -4.57 27.42 -2.44
C VAL A 40 -3.95 28.49 -1.54
N GLU A 41 -3.07 29.35 -2.07
CA GLU A 41 -2.54 30.50 -1.34
C GLU A 41 -3.62 31.53 -1.02
N GLU A 42 -4.54 31.78 -1.96
CA GLU A 42 -5.63 32.74 -1.81
C GLU A 42 -6.76 32.24 -0.88
N LYS A 43 -7.19 30.98 -1.06
CA LYS A 43 -8.40 30.42 -0.42
C LYS A 43 -8.10 29.43 0.71
N GLY A 44 -6.85 29.03 0.88
CA GLY A 44 -6.44 28.01 1.83
C GLY A 44 -6.81 26.58 1.41
N ILE A 45 -6.44 25.60 2.25
CA ILE A 45 -6.57 24.15 1.98
C ILE A 45 -7.89 23.54 2.49
N SER A 46 -8.86 24.35 2.88
CA SER A 46 -10.08 23.90 3.57
C SER A 46 -11.19 23.44 2.62
N ASN A 47 -11.33 24.05 1.44
CA ASN A 47 -12.42 23.75 0.50
C ASN A 47 -11.93 23.40 -0.91
N TRP A 48 -11.65 22.11 -1.14
CA TRP A 48 -11.18 21.59 -2.43
C TRP A 48 -12.24 21.59 -3.54
N PHE A 49 -13.51 21.72 -3.17
CA PHE A 49 -14.61 21.84 -4.12
C PHE A 49 -14.52 23.16 -4.87
N ASP A 50 -14.41 24.26 -4.14
CA ASP A 50 -14.27 25.60 -4.72
C ASP A 50 -12.96 25.76 -5.49
N ILE A 51 -11.87 25.13 -5.01
CA ILE A 51 -10.58 25.11 -5.70
C ILE A 51 -10.73 24.44 -7.08
N SER A 52 -11.38 23.27 -7.14
CA SER A 52 -11.56 22.54 -8.40
C SER A 52 -12.38 23.30 -9.43
N ILE A 53 -13.42 24.02 -8.99
CA ILE A 53 -14.25 24.88 -9.86
C ILE A 53 -13.44 26.08 -10.35
N SER A 54 -12.69 26.72 -9.46
CA SER A 54 -11.90 27.93 -9.76
C SER A 54 -10.79 27.65 -10.79
N MET A 55 -10.26 26.44 -10.82
CA MET A 55 -9.25 26.03 -11.79
C MET A 55 -9.78 25.93 -13.23
N SER A 56 -11.09 25.73 -13.43
CA SER A 56 -11.72 25.55 -14.76
C SER A 56 -11.08 24.47 -15.66
N THR A 57 -10.40 23.47 -15.07
CA THR A 57 -9.66 22.41 -15.79
C THR A 57 -10.40 21.07 -15.82
N ASN A 58 -11.67 21.05 -15.40
CA ASN A 58 -12.51 19.85 -15.18
C ASN A 58 -11.81 18.79 -14.30
N ARG A 59 -10.95 19.23 -13.38
CA ARG A 59 -10.33 18.37 -12.36
C ARG A 59 -11.30 18.21 -11.20
N THR A 60 -11.34 17.03 -10.61
CA THR A 60 -12.21 16.77 -9.45
C THR A 60 -11.55 17.30 -8.17
N PRO A 61 -12.34 17.62 -7.12
CA PRO A 61 -11.80 18.07 -5.83
C PRO A 61 -10.75 17.11 -5.26
N PHE A 62 -10.99 15.80 -5.40
CA PHE A 62 -10.04 14.78 -4.96
C PHE A 62 -8.74 14.78 -5.78
N GLN A 63 -8.81 15.01 -7.10
CA GLN A 63 -7.62 15.12 -7.94
C GLN A 63 -6.75 16.31 -7.52
N CYS A 64 -7.35 17.47 -7.25
CA CYS A 64 -6.66 18.67 -6.78
C CYS A 64 -5.98 18.45 -5.42
N LEU A 65 -6.74 17.90 -4.45
CA LEU A 65 -6.20 17.55 -3.13
C LEU A 65 -5.03 16.57 -3.22
N ALA A 66 -5.20 15.50 -4.01
CA ALA A 66 -4.19 14.47 -4.19
C ALA A 66 -2.91 15.00 -4.86
N ARG A 67 -3.04 15.91 -5.82
CA ARG A 67 -1.91 16.57 -6.47
C ARG A 67 -1.18 17.48 -5.50
N TYR A 68 -1.93 18.32 -4.77
CA TYR A 68 -1.37 19.24 -3.79
C TYR A 68 -0.62 18.48 -2.68
N GLN A 69 -1.26 17.53 -2.01
CA GLN A 69 -0.67 16.78 -0.90
C GLN A 69 0.60 15.99 -1.27
N ARG A 70 0.65 15.41 -2.47
CA ARG A 70 1.75 14.51 -2.85
C ARG A 70 2.91 15.20 -3.55
N SER A 71 2.69 16.36 -4.14
CA SER A 71 3.65 16.93 -5.10
C SER A 71 3.84 18.43 -5.00
N LEU A 72 2.92 19.18 -4.38
CA LEU A 72 2.99 20.66 -4.36
C LEU A 72 2.95 21.25 -2.95
N ASN A 73 2.65 20.45 -1.92
CA ASN A 73 2.69 20.91 -0.54
C ASN A 73 4.14 21.06 -0.09
N ILE A 74 4.65 22.29 -0.15
CA ILE A 74 6.04 22.66 0.18
C ILE A 74 6.39 22.26 1.62
N SER A 75 5.44 22.35 2.56
CA SER A 75 5.65 21.91 3.95
C SER A 75 5.91 20.40 4.08
N MET A 76 5.47 19.61 3.10
CA MET A 76 5.67 18.16 3.02
C MET A 76 6.80 17.75 2.06
N LEU A 77 7.16 18.61 1.08
CA LEU A 77 8.17 18.28 0.07
C LEU A 77 9.57 18.84 0.35
N ASN A 78 9.68 19.97 1.04
CA ASN A 78 10.95 20.69 1.21
C ASN A 78 11.06 21.31 2.60
N ARG A 79 10.96 20.48 3.65
CA ARG A 79 11.71 20.81 4.85
C ARG A 79 13.15 20.38 4.60
N GLU A 80 14.07 21.33 4.46
CA GLU A 80 15.49 21.01 4.56
C GLU A 80 15.71 20.30 5.90
N TRP A 81 16.32 19.12 5.85
CA TRP A 81 16.57 18.33 7.05
C TRP A 81 17.44 19.13 8.00
N THR A 82 17.00 19.30 9.25
CA THR A 82 17.85 19.95 10.24
C THR A 82 18.98 19.01 10.65
N GLU A 83 20.12 19.57 11.07
CA GLU A 83 21.26 18.75 11.55
C GLU A 83 20.86 17.79 12.68
N GLU A 84 19.87 18.16 13.50
CA GLU A 84 19.33 17.32 14.56
C GLU A 84 18.50 16.15 14.04
N GLU A 85 17.68 16.37 13.00
CA GLU A 85 16.90 15.32 12.35
C GLU A 85 17.81 14.33 11.63
N ASP A 86 18.85 14.86 10.99
CA ASP A 86 19.93 14.10 10.37
C ASP A 86 20.72 13.27 11.39
N ALA A 87 21.03 13.84 12.57
CA ALA A 87 21.68 13.12 13.66
C ALA A 87 20.79 12.00 14.21
N LYS A 88 19.48 12.26 14.37
CA LYS A 88 18.49 11.24 14.77
C LYS A 88 18.35 10.15 13.71
N LEU A 89 18.36 10.52 12.43
CA LEU A 89 18.32 9.58 11.31
C LEU A 89 19.56 8.69 11.30
N ARG A 90 20.75 9.28 11.42
CA ARG A 90 22.03 8.55 11.48
C ARG A 90 22.08 7.60 12.68
N SER A 91 21.62 8.04 13.85
CA SER A 91 21.49 7.20 15.04
C SER A 91 20.51 6.04 14.83
N ALA A 92 19.35 6.31 14.22
CA ALA A 92 18.37 5.27 13.91
C ALA A 92 18.90 4.26 12.87
N VAL A 93 19.60 4.71 11.83
CA VAL A 93 20.21 3.80 10.84
C VAL A 93 21.29 2.94 11.49
N ALA A 94 22.11 3.51 12.37
CA ALA A 94 23.12 2.76 13.12
C ALA A 94 22.50 1.71 14.06
N ALA A 95 21.37 2.01 14.69
CA ALA A 95 20.70 1.11 15.63
C ALA A 95 19.82 0.03 14.96
N PHE A 96 19.31 0.27 13.74
CA PHE A 96 18.29 -0.58 13.11
C PHE A 96 18.66 -1.12 11.71
N GLY A 97 19.74 -0.65 11.08
CA GLY A 97 20.24 -1.11 9.79
C GLY A 97 19.44 -0.62 8.57
N GLU A 98 20.05 -0.70 7.38
CA GLU A 98 19.58 -0.05 6.14
C GLU A 98 18.41 -0.76 5.40
N SER A 99 17.92 -1.90 5.87
CA SER A 99 16.99 -2.73 5.09
C SER A 99 15.53 -2.57 5.48
N ASN A 100 14.72 -2.02 4.56
CA ASN A 100 13.25 -2.05 4.48
C ASN A 100 12.46 -1.71 5.77
N GLY A 101 13.08 -1.06 6.75
CA GLY A 101 12.55 -0.82 8.10
C GLY A 101 11.72 0.45 8.26
N TRP A 102 11.78 1.40 7.32
CA TRP A 102 11.19 2.74 7.47
C TRP A 102 9.68 2.71 7.75
N ASN A 103 8.94 1.74 7.20
CA ASN A 103 7.49 1.59 7.42
C ASN A 103 7.11 0.87 8.74
N LYS A 104 8.09 0.36 9.49
CA LYS A 104 7.86 -0.36 10.77
C LYS A 104 8.09 0.54 12.00
N SER A 105 8.82 1.64 11.84
CA SER A 105 9.50 2.35 12.94
C SER A 105 8.73 3.49 13.62
N LEU A 106 7.47 3.75 13.29
CA LEU A 106 6.70 4.83 13.95
C LEU A 106 6.06 4.44 15.30
N HIS A 107 6.30 3.24 15.83
CA HIS A 107 5.93 2.90 17.21
C HIS A 107 7.17 2.44 17.99
N PRO A 108 7.64 3.20 19.00
CA PRO A 108 8.88 2.92 19.73
C PRO A 108 8.88 1.59 20.52
N GLU A 109 7.73 0.95 20.73
CA GLU A 109 7.62 -0.35 21.41
C GLU A 109 7.86 -1.57 20.48
N ARG A 110 8.25 -1.35 19.22
CA ARG A 110 8.27 -2.39 18.20
C ARG A 110 9.61 -3.08 18.01
N LYS A 111 9.79 -4.23 18.66
CA LYS A 111 10.67 -5.31 18.16
C LYS A 111 10.09 -6.68 18.54
N GLY A 112 9.72 -7.49 17.54
CA GLY A 112 9.48 -8.93 17.74
C GLY A 112 8.28 -9.55 17.01
N GLY A 113 8.30 -10.89 16.96
CA GLY A 113 7.16 -11.72 16.53
C GLY A 113 5.96 -11.58 17.46
N PHE A 114 4.81 -12.14 17.08
CA PHE A 114 3.62 -12.14 17.95
C PHE A 114 3.89 -12.97 19.21
N THR A 115 3.58 -12.41 20.38
CA THR A 115 3.63 -13.16 21.63
C THR A 115 2.43 -14.10 21.74
N PRO A 116 2.52 -15.19 22.54
CA PRO A 116 1.39 -16.09 22.76
C PRO A 116 0.15 -15.38 23.30
N ASP A 117 0.35 -14.32 24.08
CA ASP A 117 -0.69 -13.48 24.64
C ASP A 117 -1.36 -12.58 23.57
N GLU A 118 -0.57 -12.00 22.66
CA GLU A 118 -1.10 -11.33 21.47
C GLU A 118 -1.90 -12.30 20.57
N ASP A 119 -1.42 -13.53 20.38
CA ASP A 119 -2.12 -14.55 19.61
C ASP A 119 -3.45 -14.97 20.27
N LYS A 120 -3.48 -15.08 21.61
CA LYS A 120 -4.72 -15.33 22.36
C LYS A 120 -5.73 -14.21 22.16
N ARG A 121 -5.32 -12.95 22.36
CA ARG A 121 -6.17 -11.78 22.11
C ARG A 121 -6.68 -11.74 20.68
N LEU A 122 -5.80 -12.01 19.71
CA LEU A 122 -6.15 -12.04 18.30
C LEU A 122 -7.18 -13.15 17.98
N LYS A 123 -7.02 -14.35 18.53
CA LYS A 123 -7.99 -15.45 18.38
C LYS A 123 -9.35 -15.09 18.97
N VAL A 124 -9.38 -14.58 20.21
CA VAL A 124 -10.62 -14.18 20.88
C VAL A 124 -11.30 -13.04 20.11
N ALA A 125 -10.56 -12.03 19.67
CA ALA A 125 -11.10 -10.93 18.88
C ALA A 125 -11.64 -11.40 17.52
N VAL A 126 -11.02 -12.37 16.86
CA VAL A 126 -11.55 -12.94 15.60
C VAL A 126 -12.82 -13.75 15.86
N LEU A 127 -12.90 -14.50 16.96
CA LEU A 127 -14.12 -15.21 17.35
C LEU A 127 -15.29 -14.23 17.61
N LEU A 128 -15.02 -13.11 18.29
CA LEU A 128 -16.04 -12.12 18.64
C LEU A 128 -16.45 -11.21 17.46
N PHE A 129 -15.49 -10.81 16.63
CA PHE A 129 -15.70 -9.79 15.61
C PHE A 129 -15.63 -10.32 14.16
N GLY A 130 -15.38 -11.60 13.95
CA GLY A 130 -15.19 -12.21 12.63
C GLY A 130 -13.91 -11.71 11.96
N ARG A 131 -13.92 -11.47 10.64
CA ARG A 131 -12.77 -10.93 9.90
C ARG A 131 -12.75 -9.40 9.79
N ARG A 132 -13.28 -8.69 10.79
CA ARG A 132 -13.28 -7.20 10.85
C ARG A 132 -11.99 -6.67 11.47
N TRP A 133 -10.92 -6.65 10.68
CA TRP A 133 -9.55 -6.35 11.13
C TRP A 133 -9.37 -4.98 11.78
N ASN A 134 -10.15 -3.99 11.33
CA ASN A 134 -10.18 -2.64 11.92
C ASN A 134 -10.62 -2.65 13.39
N LYS A 135 -11.64 -3.46 13.72
CA LYS A 135 -12.10 -3.63 15.11
C LYS A 135 -11.13 -4.51 15.90
N ILE A 136 -10.62 -5.58 15.29
CA ILE A 136 -9.68 -6.51 15.93
C ILE A 136 -8.41 -5.80 16.38
N ALA A 137 -7.87 -4.87 15.58
CA ALA A 137 -6.66 -4.13 15.91
C ALA A 137 -6.78 -3.34 17.22
N GLN A 138 -7.99 -2.91 17.61
CA GLN A 138 -8.23 -2.20 18.87
C GLN A 138 -7.98 -3.10 20.09
N PHE A 139 -8.12 -4.43 19.94
CA PHE A 139 -7.87 -5.42 20.99
C PHE A 139 -6.44 -5.95 20.96
N VAL A 140 -5.62 -5.53 20.00
CA VAL A 140 -4.20 -5.85 19.92
C VAL A 140 -3.42 -4.53 19.73
N PRO A 141 -3.33 -3.69 20.79
CA PRO A 141 -2.93 -2.29 20.67
C PRO A 141 -1.52 -2.07 20.12
N SER A 142 -0.65 -3.09 20.22
CA SER A 142 0.71 -3.10 19.65
C SER A 142 0.76 -3.43 18.15
N ARG A 143 -0.35 -3.86 17.53
CA ARG A 143 -0.40 -4.41 16.17
C ARG A 143 -1.42 -3.69 15.30
N THR A 144 -1.04 -3.40 14.06
CA THR A 144 -1.97 -2.82 13.09
C THR A 144 -2.96 -3.85 12.57
N GLN A 145 -4.08 -3.39 12.00
CA GLN A 145 -5.06 -4.28 11.37
C GLN A 145 -4.44 -5.20 10.30
N ALA A 146 -3.44 -4.72 9.56
CA ALA A 146 -2.74 -5.51 8.55
C ALA A 146 -1.89 -6.61 9.21
N GLN A 147 -1.19 -6.29 10.30
CA GLN A 147 -0.41 -7.27 11.06
C GLN A 147 -1.30 -8.35 11.68
N CYS A 148 -2.44 -7.94 12.26
CA CYS A 148 -3.42 -8.87 12.83
C CYS A 148 -4.01 -9.80 11.77
N ARG A 149 -4.39 -9.25 10.60
CA ARG A 149 -4.86 -10.03 9.45
C ARG A 149 -3.82 -11.04 9.01
N ASP A 150 -2.61 -10.57 8.72
CA ASP A 150 -1.55 -11.41 8.19
C ASP A 150 -1.15 -12.49 9.20
N ARG A 151 -1.10 -12.18 10.49
CA ARG A 151 -0.85 -13.17 11.54
C ARG A 151 -1.95 -14.22 11.58
N TYR A 152 -3.22 -13.83 11.56
CA TYR A 152 -4.30 -14.80 11.65
C TYR A 152 -4.36 -15.67 10.39
N VAL A 153 -4.49 -15.05 9.22
CA VAL A 153 -4.66 -15.75 7.94
C VAL A 153 -3.47 -16.65 7.60
N ASN A 154 -2.26 -16.28 8.01
CA ASN A 154 -1.08 -17.09 7.71
C ASN A 154 -0.64 -18.01 8.83
N CYS A 155 -1.06 -17.81 10.08
CA CYS A 155 -0.51 -18.54 11.23
C CYS A 155 -1.54 -19.12 12.21
N LEU A 156 -2.69 -18.46 12.43
CA LEU A 156 -3.61 -18.82 13.51
C LEU A 156 -4.96 -19.38 13.05
N ASP A 157 -5.27 -19.28 11.75
CA ASP A 157 -6.52 -19.78 11.20
C ASP A 157 -6.57 -21.32 11.38
N PRO A 158 -7.57 -21.86 12.11
CA PRO A 158 -7.67 -23.29 12.40
C PRO A 158 -7.80 -24.18 11.16
N SER A 159 -8.22 -23.62 10.01
CA SER A 159 -8.34 -24.37 8.76
C SER A 159 -6.98 -24.68 8.12
N LEU A 160 -5.88 -24.13 8.65
CA LEU A 160 -4.55 -24.28 8.05
C LEU A 160 -3.87 -25.58 8.45
N LYS A 161 -3.27 -26.24 7.46
CA LYS A 161 -2.42 -27.42 7.69
C LYS A 161 -0.98 -27.00 7.94
N TRP A 162 -0.49 -27.36 9.14
CA TRP A 162 0.89 -27.20 9.57
C TRP A 162 1.57 -28.56 9.56
N GLY A 163 2.33 -28.86 8.50
CA GLY A 163 2.97 -30.17 8.32
C GLY A 163 3.69 -30.29 6.97
N GLY A 164 4.35 -31.43 6.77
CA GLY A 164 5.09 -31.76 5.55
C GLY A 164 4.21 -31.66 4.29
N TRP A 165 4.84 -31.33 3.16
CA TRP A 165 4.17 -31.29 1.87
C TRP A 165 4.05 -32.70 1.31
N THR A 166 2.86 -33.06 0.81
CA THR A 166 2.67 -34.33 0.11
C THR A 166 2.96 -34.17 -1.38
N GLU A 167 3.19 -35.29 -2.08
CA GLU A 167 3.44 -35.25 -3.53
C GLU A 167 2.24 -34.72 -4.31
N GLU A 168 1.01 -35.00 -3.85
CA GLU A 168 -0.21 -34.46 -4.44
C GLU A 168 -0.30 -32.94 -4.27
N GLU A 169 0.08 -32.42 -3.10
CA GLU A 169 0.14 -30.98 -2.84
C GLU A 169 1.19 -30.31 -3.73
N ASP A 170 2.33 -30.96 -3.96
CA ASP A 170 3.37 -30.46 -4.86
C ASP A 170 2.94 -30.47 -6.33
N LEU A 171 2.22 -31.51 -6.77
CA LEU A 171 1.66 -31.58 -8.12
C LEU A 171 0.61 -30.50 -8.34
N ALA A 172 -0.30 -30.31 -7.36
CA ALA A 172 -1.29 -29.24 -7.38
C ALA A 172 -0.61 -27.86 -7.42
N LEU A 173 0.44 -27.66 -6.62
CA LEU A 173 1.22 -26.42 -6.61
C LEU A 173 1.88 -26.15 -7.97
N LYS A 174 2.49 -27.16 -8.61
CA LYS A 174 3.08 -27.02 -9.95
C LYS A 174 2.04 -26.64 -10.99
N ALA A 175 0.86 -27.29 -10.98
CA ALA A 175 -0.24 -26.98 -11.89
C ALA A 175 -0.78 -25.55 -11.67
N ALA A 176 -0.98 -25.15 -10.41
CA ALA A 176 -1.45 -23.81 -10.05
C ALA A 176 -0.44 -22.72 -10.47
N ILE A 177 0.86 -22.98 -10.36
CA ILE A 177 1.91 -22.05 -10.83
C ILE A 177 1.93 -21.97 -12.36
N ALA A 178 1.69 -23.07 -13.07
CA ALA A 178 1.58 -23.03 -14.53
C ALA A 178 0.40 -22.15 -14.98
N LYS A 179 -0.73 -22.23 -14.26
CA LYS A 179 -1.97 -21.49 -14.52
C LYS A 179 -1.90 -20.01 -14.11
N HIS A 180 -1.42 -19.73 -12.89
CA HIS A 180 -1.48 -18.41 -12.25
C HIS A 180 -0.13 -17.70 -12.15
N ARG A 181 0.95 -18.33 -12.62
CA ARG A 181 2.34 -17.85 -12.49
C ARG A 181 2.67 -17.54 -11.03
N TYR A 182 3.31 -16.41 -10.78
CA TYR A 182 3.75 -15.99 -9.43
C TYR A 182 2.69 -15.19 -8.66
N CYS A 183 1.41 -15.36 -8.99
CA CYS A 183 0.29 -14.73 -8.27
C CYS A 183 -0.14 -15.62 -7.09
N TRP A 184 0.60 -15.54 -5.98
CA TRP A 184 0.49 -16.47 -4.85
C TRP A 184 -0.90 -16.53 -4.21
N SER A 185 -1.66 -15.43 -4.21
CA SER A 185 -3.05 -15.42 -3.72
C SER A 185 -3.93 -16.38 -4.52
N LYS A 186 -3.86 -16.33 -5.86
CA LYS A 186 -4.60 -17.26 -6.74
C LYS A 186 -4.06 -18.68 -6.67
N VAL A 187 -2.73 -18.83 -6.52
CA VAL A 187 -2.11 -20.15 -6.35
C VAL A 187 -2.61 -20.83 -5.08
N SER A 188 -2.76 -20.11 -3.96
CA SER A 188 -3.28 -20.71 -2.72
C SER A 188 -4.75 -21.09 -2.77
N GLU A 189 -5.55 -20.46 -3.65
CA GLU A 189 -6.95 -20.84 -3.86
C GLU A 189 -7.06 -22.24 -4.50
N ASP A 190 -6.11 -22.60 -5.36
CA ASP A 190 -6.03 -23.92 -6.01
C ASP A 190 -5.31 -24.98 -5.14
N VAL A 191 -4.69 -24.58 -4.02
CA VAL A 191 -3.98 -25.49 -3.09
C VAL A 191 -4.47 -25.33 -1.64
N PRO A 192 -5.78 -25.44 -1.35
CA PRO A 192 -6.25 -25.48 0.03
C PRO A 192 -5.78 -26.78 0.70
N PRO A 193 -5.41 -26.80 1.99
CA PRO A 193 -5.47 -25.74 3.00
C PRO A 193 -4.18 -24.90 3.15
N ARG A 194 -3.34 -24.79 2.11
CA ARG A 194 -2.07 -24.05 2.17
C ARG A 194 -2.29 -22.56 1.86
N THR A 195 -1.50 -21.73 2.54
CA THR A 195 -1.51 -20.27 2.36
C THR A 195 -0.60 -19.84 1.22
N ASP A 196 -0.82 -18.64 0.68
CA ASP A 196 0.02 -18.01 -0.33
C ASP A 196 1.51 -18.00 0.08
N SER A 197 1.76 -17.74 1.35
CA SER A 197 3.07 -17.74 1.99
C SER A 197 3.70 -19.13 2.06
N GLN A 198 2.92 -20.17 2.34
CA GLN A 198 3.38 -21.56 2.31
C GLN A 198 3.69 -22.01 0.88
N CYS A 199 2.79 -21.75 -0.08
CA CYS A 199 2.98 -22.06 -1.50
C CYS A 199 4.25 -21.40 -2.05
N ARG A 200 4.47 -20.12 -1.76
CA ARG A 200 5.68 -19.41 -2.16
C ARG A 200 6.95 -20.04 -1.59
N LYS A 201 6.95 -20.39 -0.30
CA LYS A 201 8.10 -21.04 0.35
C LYS A 201 8.37 -22.40 -0.27
N ARG A 202 7.34 -23.21 -0.54
CA ARG A 202 7.51 -24.52 -1.17
C ARG A 202 8.03 -24.40 -2.59
N TRP A 203 7.53 -23.44 -3.37
CA TRP A 203 8.05 -23.17 -4.71
C TRP A 203 9.55 -22.85 -4.70
N MET A 204 10.04 -22.08 -3.73
CA MET A 204 11.47 -21.80 -3.61
C MET A 204 12.32 -23.05 -3.39
N VAL A 205 11.75 -24.06 -2.74
CA VAL A 205 12.40 -25.37 -2.53
C VAL A 205 12.33 -26.23 -3.79
N LEU A 206 11.19 -26.23 -4.49
CA LEU A 206 10.98 -27.05 -5.69
C LEU A 206 11.72 -26.51 -6.93
N PHE A 207 11.95 -25.20 -7.01
CA PHE A 207 12.52 -24.54 -8.18
C PHE A 207 13.64 -23.55 -7.82
N PRO A 208 14.74 -24.01 -7.19
CA PRO A 208 15.80 -23.13 -6.71
C PRO A 208 16.40 -22.27 -7.83
N ASP A 209 16.57 -22.82 -9.03
CA ASP A 209 17.16 -22.12 -10.18
C ASP A 209 16.30 -20.97 -10.71
N GLN A 210 14.98 -21.06 -10.54
CA GLN A 210 14.07 -20.00 -10.98
C GLN A 210 14.01 -18.83 -10.00
N VAL A 211 14.42 -19.03 -8.73
CA VAL A 211 14.34 -18.00 -7.69
C VAL A 211 15.23 -16.78 -8.02
N PRO A 212 16.53 -16.95 -8.35
CA PRO A 212 17.38 -15.82 -8.73
C PRO A 212 16.87 -15.06 -9.96
N LEU A 213 16.40 -15.79 -10.97
CA LEU A 213 15.88 -15.21 -12.21
C LEU A 213 14.66 -14.32 -11.93
N LEU A 214 13.71 -14.80 -11.12
CA LEU A 214 12.52 -14.02 -10.75
C LEU A 214 12.89 -12.78 -9.91
N GLN A 215 13.88 -12.90 -9.01
CA GLN A 215 14.37 -11.77 -8.22
C GLN A 215 15.05 -10.71 -9.09
N ALA A 216 15.89 -11.13 -10.05
CA ALA A 216 16.54 -10.24 -11.01
C ALA A 216 15.50 -9.49 -11.87
N ALA A 217 14.52 -10.21 -12.42
CA ALA A 217 13.43 -9.61 -13.20
C ALA A 217 12.62 -8.58 -12.38
N ARG A 218 12.32 -8.89 -11.12
CA ARG A 218 11.65 -7.94 -10.21
C ARG A 218 12.52 -6.71 -9.91
N LYS A 219 13.83 -6.89 -9.72
CA LYS A 219 14.78 -5.80 -9.49
C LYS A 219 14.85 -4.88 -10.71
N MET A 220 14.95 -5.44 -11.92
CA MET A 220 14.92 -4.68 -13.17
C MET A 220 13.61 -3.91 -13.35
N LYS A 221 12.45 -4.56 -13.11
CA LYS A 221 11.15 -3.89 -13.18
C LYS A 221 11.03 -2.75 -12.17
N LYS A 222 11.51 -2.95 -10.94
CA LYS A 222 11.53 -1.92 -9.89
C LYS A 222 12.46 -0.75 -10.28
N ALA A 223 13.66 -1.05 -10.78
CA ALA A 223 14.61 -0.03 -11.23
C ALA A 223 14.05 0.79 -12.41
N SER A 224 13.44 0.12 -13.38
CA SER A 224 12.74 0.78 -14.49
C SER A 224 11.61 1.67 -14.00
N LEU A 225 10.77 1.20 -13.06
CA LEU A 225 9.68 2.01 -12.51
C LEU A 225 10.20 3.26 -11.78
N ILE A 226 11.30 3.12 -11.03
CA ILE A 226 11.95 4.23 -10.33
C ILE A 226 12.56 5.21 -11.34
N SER A 227 13.24 4.73 -12.39
CA SER A 227 13.77 5.60 -13.45
C SER A 227 12.66 6.39 -14.12
N HIS A 228 11.58 5.73 -14.58
CA HIS A 228 10.43 6.40 -15.18
C HIS A 228 9.79 7.44 -14.27
N PHE A 229 9.85 7.25 -12.95
CA PHE A 229 9.38 8.22 -11.97
C PHE A 229 10.33 9.43 -11.89
N VAL A 230 11.65 9.20 -11.83
CA VAL A 230 12.68 10.26 -11.76
C VAL A 230 12.79 11.05 -13.07
N ASP A 231 12.69 10.39 -14.21
CA ASP A 231 12.75 11.01 -15.54
C ASP A 231 11.54 11.91 -15.81
N ARG A 232 10.37 11.58 -15.24
CA ARG A 232 9.17 12.43 -15.24
C ARG A 232 9.36 13.75 -14.47
N VAL A 233 10.24 13.75 -13.46
CA VAL A 233 10.58 14.93 -12.66
C VAL A 233 11.67 15.78 -13.33
N ARG A 234 12.55 15.18 -14.14
CA ARG A 234 13.60 15.91 -14.86
C ARG A 234 13.12 16.54 -16.18
N THR A 235 12.29 15.84 -16.94
CA THR A 235 11.72 16.35 -18.21
C THR A 235 10.77 17.54 -18.02
N SER A 236 10.25 17.72 -16.81
CA SER A 236 9.46 18.89 -16.42
C SER A 236 10.31 20.13 -16.07
N CYS A 237 11.63 20.00 -15.98
CA CYS A 237 12.54 21.08 -15.59
C CYS A 237 13.33 21.70 -16.77
N THR A 238 13.27 21.11 -17.98
CA THR A 238 14.09 21.52 -19.14
C THR A 238 13.33 22.28 -20.24
N LEU A 239 12.08 22.68 -20.02
CA LEU A 239 11.33 23.56 -20.94
C LEU A 239 11.13 24.95 -20.31
N SER A 240 12.23 25.62 -20.01
CA SER A 240 12.28 27.07 -19.77
C SER A 240 13.70 27.57 -20.03
N ARG A 241 14.01 27.84 -21.30
CA ARG A 241 15.01 28.81 -21.74
C ARG A 241 14.57 29.39 -23.07
#